data_AF-F7J0B3-F1
#
_entry.id   AF-F7J0B3-F1
#
_cell.length_a   1.000
_cell.length_b   1.000
_cell.length_c   1.000
_cell.angle_alpha   90.00
_cell.angle_beta   90.00
_cell.angle_gamma   90.00
#
_symmetry.space_group_name_H-M   'P 1'
#
loop_
_entity.id
_entity.type
_entity.pdbx_description
1 polymer ?
#
loop_
_entity_poly.entity_id
_entity_poly.type
_entity_poly.pdbx_seq_one_letter_code
_entity_poly.pdbx_strand_id
1 'polypeptide(L)'
;MNRRVFSELGASPTLVTGSDSIPKIIQCKVRKLTPLECWRLVSFTSEDYWLVRKALEEQFYNGKDCTYTQMYKMAGNSIVIQVAESIIESLKRILY
;
A
#
# COMPACT_ATOMS: atom_id res chain seq x y z
N MET A 1 -8.16 -7.10 -17.10
CA MET A 1 -7.84 -5.67 -16.93
C MET A 1 -8.96 -4.97 -16.15
N ASN A 2 -8.69 -4.46 -14.93
CA ASN A 2 -9.69 -3.75 -14.13
C ASN A 2 -9.92 -2.34 -14.72
N ARG A 3 -11.15 -2.07 -15.18
CA ARG A 3 -11.55 -0.78 -15.80
C ARG A 3 -12.34 0.13 -14.85
N ARG A 4 -12.50 -0.26 -13.59
CA ARG A 4 -13.23 0.53 -12.59
C ARG A 4 -12.41 1.77 -12.20
N VAL A 5 -13.12 2.87 -11.97
CA VAL A 5 -12.59 4.13 -11.45
C VAL A 5 -13.39 4.47 -10.20
N PHE A 6 -12.70 4.84 -9.14
CA PHE A 6 -13.27 5.10 -7.83
C PHE A 6 -13.25 6.60 -7.52
N SER A 7 -14.24 7.04 -6.73
CA SER A 7 -14.25 8.39 -6.17
C SER A 7 -13.23 8.50 -5.04
N GLU A 8 -12.62 9.66 -4.89
CA GLU A 8 -11.64 9.92 -3.83
C GLU A 8 -12.28 10.17 -2.47
N LEU A 9 -13.56 10.52 -2.47
CA LEU A 9 -14.35 10.75 -1.27
C LEU A 9 -14.90 9.45 -0.67
N GLY A 10 -14.73 8.33 -1.39
CA GLY A 10 -15.20 7.02 -0.95
C GLY A 10 -14.09 6.18 -0.31
N ALA A 11 -14.45 4.97 0.09
CA ALA A 11 -13.48 3.97 0.50
C ALA A 11 -12.74 3.36 -0.71
N SER A 12 -11.45 3.09 -0.53
CA SER A 12 -10.68 2.33 -1.53
C SER A 12 -11.22 0.90 -1.63
N PRO A 13 -11.23 0.29 -2.82
CA PRO A 13 -11.35 -1.16 -2.92
C PRO A 13 -10.15 -1.86 -2.26
N THR A 14 -10.26 -3.17 -2.05
CA THR A 14 -9.15 -4.02 -1.61
C THR A 14 -7.95 -3.89 -2.54
N LEU A 15 -6.77 -3.67 -1.97
CA LEU A 15 -5.51 -3.70 -2.71
C LEU A 15 -5.18 -5.15 -3.08
N VAL A 16 -4.81 -5.38 -4.33
CA VAL A 16 -4.51 -6.71 -4.86
C VAL A 16 -3.17 -6.67 -5.59
N THR A 17 -2.42 -7.76 -5.54
CA THR A 17 -1.03 -7.83 -6.01
C THR A 17 -0.84 -7.96 -7.53
N GLY A 18 -1.84 -7.60 -8.31
CA GLY A 18 -1.77 -7.51 -9.77
C GLY A 18 -1.49 -6.08 -10.24
N SER A 19 -0.59 -5.92 -11.22
CA SER A 19 -0.29 -4.64 -11.88
C SER A 19 -1.53 -3.98 -12.54
N ASP A 20 -2.46 -4.81 -12.97
CA ASP A 20 -3.76 -4.44 -13.54
C ASP A 20 -4.85 -4.15 -12.50
N SER A 21 -4.58 -4.47 -11.24
CA SER A 21 -5.55 -4.39 -10.13
C SER A 21 -5.37 -3.14 -9.27
N ILE A 22 -4.32 -2.34 -9.52
CA ILE A 22 -4.08 -1.09 -8.81
C ILE A 22 -5.29 -0.16 -8.96
N PRO A 23 -5.88 0.32 -7.85
CA PRO A 23 -7.07 1.18 -7.91
C PRO A 23 -6.79 2.45 -8.71
N LYS A 24 -7.82 2.90 -9.44
CA LYS A 24 -7.78 4.13 -10.23
C LYS A 24 -8.75 5.13 -9.63
N ILE A 25 -8.31 6.37 -9.51
CA ILE A 25 -9.09 7.49 -8.95
C ILE A 25 -9.20 8.63 -9.96
N ILE A 26 -10.16 9.51 -9.74
CA ILE A 26 -10.37 10.72 -10.53
C ILE A 26 -10.27 11.97 -9.64
N GLN A 27 -9.22 12.77 -9.85
CA GLN A 27 -9.09 14.13 -9.29
C GLN A 27 -9.09 15.16 -10.42
N CYS A 28 -8.04 15.21 -11.23
CA CYS A 28 -7.98 16.03 -12.46
C CYS A 28 -7.97 15.19 -13.73
N LYS A 29 -7.47 13.95 -13.64
CA LYS A 29 -7.45 12.94 -14.69
C LYS A 29 -7.53 11.56 -14.04
N VAL A 30 -7.97 10.56 -14.80
CA VAL A 30 -7.93 9.17 -14.34
C VAL A 30 -6.45 8.76 -14.15
N ARG A 31 -6.08 8.40 -12.92
CA ARG A 31 -4.74 7.90 -12.59
C ARG A 31 -4.82 6.69 -11.67
N LYS A 32 -3.74 5.90 -11.63
CA LYS A 32 -3.56 4.85 -10.62
C LYS A 32 -3.14 5.51 -9.29
N LEU A 33 -3.50 4.87 -8.17
CA LEU A 33 -2.83 5.14 -6.90
C LEU A 33 -1.34 4.84 -7.04
N THR A 34 -0.51 5.68 -6.42
CA THR A 34 0.95 5.51 -6.32
C THR A 34 1.29 4.43 -5.30
N PRO A 35 2.53 3.88 -5.31
CA PRO A 35 2.91 2.90 -4.30
C PRO A 35 2.83 3.47 -2.89
N LEU A 36 3.23 4.73 -2.68
CA LEU A 36 3.14 5.41 -1.38
C LEU A 36 1.69 5.53 -0.89
N GLU A 37 0.76 5.89 -1.78
CA GLU A 37 -0.68 5.92 -1.41
C GLU A 37 -1.19 4.54 -1.02
N CYS A 38 -0.79 3.48 -1.73
CA CYS A 38 -1.13 2.10 -1.37
C CYS A 38 -0.56 1.68 -0.01
N TRP A 39 0.64 2.12 0.35
CA TRP A 39 1.24 1.88 1.67
C TRP A 39 0.48 2.60 2.78
N ARG A 40 0.06 3.85 2.53
CA ARG A 40 -0.78 4.61 3.46
C ARG A 40 -2.15 3.97 3.66
N LEU A 41 -2.73 3.36 2.62
CA LEU A 41 -4.03 2.66 2.72
C LEU A 41 -3.98 1.46 3.67
N VAL A 42 -2.84 0.78 3.79
CA VAL A 42 -2.64 -0.31 4.78
C VAL A 42 -2.06 0.21 6.10
N SER A 43 -2.04 1.52 6.29
CA SER A 43 -1.63 2.23 7.51
C SER A 43 -0.13 2.22 7.82
N PHE A 44 0.75 1.99 6.83
CA PHE A 44 2.17 2.26 7.01
C PHE A 44 2.48 3.76 6.96
N THR A 45 3.55 4.16 7.64
CA THR A 45 4.04 5.54 7.59
C THR A 45 4.75 5.83 6.27
N SER A 46 4.94 7.12 5.95
CA SER A 46 5.66 7.49 4.73
C SER A 46 7.15 7.20 4.87
N GLU A 47 7.66 7.34 6.09
CA GLU A 47 9.02 7.04 6.51
C GLU A 47 9.35 5.57 6.26
N ASP A 48 8.48 4.64 6.70
CA ASP A 48 8.65 3.21 6.44
C ASP A 48 8.75 2.91 4.94
N TYR A 49 7.86 3.52 4.15
CA TYR A 49 7.88 3.37 2.69
C TYR A 49 9.22 3.80 2.09
N TRP A 50 9.74 4.97 2.47
CA TRP A 50 11.01 5.48 1.92
C TRP A 50 12.22 4.67 2.37
N LEU A 51 12.24 4.21 3.63
CA LEU A 51 13.30 3.35 4.14
C LEU A 51 13.35 2.03 3.36
N VAL A 52 12.21 1.36 3.20
CA VAL A 52 12.12 0.08 2.46
C VAL A 52 12.48 0.28 0.99
N ARG A 53 11.94 1.33 0.37
CA ARG A 53 12.25 1.66 -1.03
C ARG A 53 13.74 1.84 -1.25
N LYS A 54 14.40 2.67 -0.43
CA LYS A 54 15.83 2.94 -0.52
C LYS A 54 16.65 1.67 -0.33
N ALA A 55 16.31 0.86 0.67
CA ALA A 55 16.97 -0.42 0.91
C ALA A 55 16.85 -1.37 -0.31
N LEU A 56 15.67 -1.44 -0.94
CA LEU A 56 15.47 -2.26 -2.14
C LEU A 56 16.25 -1.73 -3.35
N GLU A 57 16.27 -0.42 -3.55
CA GLU A 57 17.04 0.23 -4.64
C GLU A 57 18.53 -0.07 -4.50
N GLU A 58 19.08 0.06 -3.30
CA GLU A 58 20.49 -0.20 -3.00
C GLU A 58 20.84 -1.69 -3.15
N GLN A 59 20.02 -2.60 -2.61
CA GLN A 59 20.32 -4.03 -2.61
C GLN A 59 20.12 -4.72 -3.97
N PHE A 60 19.07 -4.37 -4.70
CA PHE A 60 18.65 -5.15 -5.88
C PHE A 60 18.78 -4.39 -7.20
N TYR A 61 18.94 -3.07 -7.17
CA TYR A 61 18.90 -2.23 -8.38
C TYR A 61 20.10 -1.28 -8.54
N ASN A 62 21.17 -1.48 -7.76
CA ASN A 62 22.38 -0.65 -7.79
C ASN A 62 22.06 0.86 -7.65
N GLY A 63 21.10 1.20 -6.79
CA GLY A 63 20.64 2.57 -6.55
C GLY A 63 19.69 3.13 -7.62
N LYS A 64 19.19 2.32 -8.56
CA LYS A 64 18.22 2.76 -9.57
C LYS A 64 16.78 2.68 -9.05
N ASP A 65 15.97 3.67 -9.43
CA ASP A 65 14.52 3.69 -9.14
C ASP A 65 13.77 2.67 -10.02
N CYS A 66 13.76 1.41 -9.58
CA CYS A 66 13.12 0.29 -10.26
C CYS A 66 12.22 -0.55 -9.31
N THR A 67 11.81 0.01 -8.18
CA THR A 67 11.15 -0.75 -7.09
C THR A 67 9.63 -0.72 -7.11
N TYR A 68 8.99 0.10 -7.94
CA TYR A 68 7.54 0.39 -7.84
C TYR A 68 6.67 -0.86 -7.88
N THR A 69 6.98 -1.80 -8.78
CA THR A 69 6.23 -3.07 -8.90
C THR A 69 6.29 -3.87 -7.60
N GLN A 70 7.47 -3.94 -6.96
CA GLN A 70 7.61 -4.64 -5.68
C GLN A 70 6.89 -3.88 -4.56
N MET A 71 7.01 -2.55 -4.51
CA MET A 71 6.32 -1.74 -3.51
C MET A 71 4.80 -1.90 -3.56
N TYR A 72 4.19 -1.96 -4.76
CA TYR A 72 2.76 -2.29 -4.90
C TYR A 72 2.44 -3.68 -4.39
N LYS A 73 3.28 -4.66 -4.71
CA LYS A 73 3.10 -6.05 -4.29
C LYS A 73 3.14 -6.18 -2.77
N MET A 74 4.06 -5.49 -2.11
CA MET A 74 4.18 -5.47 -0.66
C MET A 74 2.92 -4.90 0.00
N ALA A 75 2.43 -3.74 -0.47
CA ALA A 75 1.19 -3.18 0.05
C ALA A 75 -0.02 -4.09 -0.17
N GLY A 76 -0.16 -4.68 -1.36
CA GLY A 76 -1.30 -5.56 -1.69
C GLY A 76 -1.30 -6.89 -0.95
N ASN A 77 -0.14 -7.39 -0.52
CA ASN A 77 -0.02 -8.60 0.31
C ASN A 77 -0.02 -8.29 1.81
N SER A 78 -0.02 -7.01 2.20
CA SER A 78 0.02 -6.61 3.59
C SER A 78 -1.35 -6.77 4.26
N ILE A 79 -1.32 -6.71 5.59
CA ILE A 79 -2.49 -6.49 6.44
C ILE A 79 -2.63 -4.99 6.75
N VAL A 80 -3.84 -4.57 7.12
CA VAL A 80 -4.09 -3.20 7.62
C VAL A 80 -3.60 -3.11 9.06
N ILE A 81 -2.58 -2.29 9.32
CA ILE A 81 -1.87 -2.27 10.61
C ILE A 81 -2.80 -1.90 11.76
N GLN A 82 -3.65 -0.88 11.59
CA GLN A 82 -4.59 -0.44 12.63
C GLN A 82 -5.56 -1.54 13.07
N VAL A 83 -5.95 -2.42 12.15
CA VAL A 83 -6.81 -3.58 12.46
C VAL A 83 -6.02 -4.61 13.25
N ALA A 84 -4.78 -4.89 12.86
CA ALA A 84 -3.90 -5.82 13.58
C ALA A 84 -3.60 -5.33 15.01
N GLU A 85 -3.31 -4.04 15.19
CA GLU A 85 -3.11 -3.41 16.51
C GLU A 85 -4.35 -3.57 17.39
N SER A 86 -5.54 -3.34 16.83
CA SER A 86 -6.81 -3.48 17.56
C SER A 86 -7.07 -4.92 18.02
N ILE A 87 -6.70 -5.91 17.21
CA ILE A 87 -6.79 -7.33 17.57
C ILE A 87 -5.82 -7.64 18.72
N ILE A 88 -4.57 -7.19 18.62
CA ILE A 88 -3.55 -7.41 19.65
C ILE A 88 -3.96 -6.75 20.98
N GLU A 89 -4.49 -5.54 20.93
CA GLU A 89 -4.98 -4.83 22.11
C GLU A 89 -6.16 -5.58 22.77
N SER A 90 -7.08 -6.11 21.97
CA SER A 90 -8.19 -6.93 22.47
C SER A 90 -7.69 -8.21 23.15
N LEU A 91 -6.67 -8.87 22.58
CA LEU A 91 -6.04 -10.05 23.17
C LEU A 91 -5.35 -9.73 24.50
N LYS A 92 -4.65 -8.60 24.60
CA LYS A 92 -4.00 -8.16 25.85
C LYS A 92 -5.01 -7.98 26.98
N ARG A 93 -6.18 -7.40 26.69
CA ARG A 93 -7.27 -7.22 27.68
C ARG A 93 -7.93 -8.50 28.16
N ILE A 94 -7.77 -9.60 27.43
CA ILE A 94 -8.25 -10.92 27.88
C ILE A 94 -7.22 -11.56 28.82
N LEU A 95 -5.93 -11.29 28.60
CA LEU A 95 -4.84 -11.91 29.33
C LEU A 95 -4.48 -11.20 30.65
N TYR A 96 -4.82 -9.92 30.79
CA TYR A 96 -4.57 -9.07 31.96
C TYR A 96 -5.83 -8.33 32.37
#